data_AF-A0A2D4IPZ5-F1
#
_entry.id   AF-A0A2D4IPZ5-F1
#
_cell.length_a   1.000
_cell.length_b   1.000
_cell.length_c   1.000
_cell.angle_alpha   90.00
_cell.angle_beta   90.00
_cell.angle_gamma   90.00
#
_symmetry.space_group_name_H-M   'P 1'
#
loop_
_entity.id
_entity.type
_entity.pdbx_description
1 polymer ?
#
loop_
_entity_poly.entity_id
_entity_poly.type
_entity_poly.pdbx_seq_one_letter_code
_entity_poly.pdbx_strand_id
1 'polypeptide(L)'
;MTACEIKFAVHVESVLNHVPQPEYRQLLVEAILVLTLLSEIDVNSIGGIIHVDRIVHIANDLFLQEQKSLAAADGFLEQDAGTGICYFFYDSAPSGAYGTMTYLTKAVASYLHEFLPSTGCLMQ
;
A
#
# COMPACT_ATOMS: atom_id res chain seq x y z
N MET A 1 -11.32 12.27 -21.74
CA MET A 1 -11.87 12.36 -20.38
C MET A 1 -13.24 12.98 -20.44
N THR A 2 -14.25 12.35 -19.85
CA THR A 2 -15.61 12.91 -19.72
C THR A 2 -15.67 13.92 -18.55
N ALA A 3 -16.65 14.82 -18.56
CA ALA A 3 -16.80 15.82 -17.49
C ALA A 3 -16.98 15.19 -16.08
N CYS A 4 -17.54 13.97 -16.02
CA CYS A 4 -17.67 13.21 -14.78
C CYS A 4 -16.33 12.67 -14.27
N GLU A 5 -15.49 12.14 -15.17
CA GLU A 5 -14.13 11.67 -14.83
C GLU A 5 -13.25 12.80 -14.28
N ILE A 6 -13.37 14.02 -14.84
CA ILE A 6 -12.61 15.18 -14.38
C ILE A 6 -13.03 15.58 -12.95
N LYS A 7 -14.33 15.59 -12.64
CA LYS A 7 -14.83 15.91 -11.29
C LYS A 7 -14.35 14.88 -10.26
N PHE A 8 -14.34 13.60 -10.63
CA PHE A 8 -13.83 12.54 -9.76
C PHE A 8 -12.32 12.68 -9.53
N ALA A 9 -11.53 12.90 -10.58
CA ALA A 9 -10.09 13.07 -10.48
C ALA A 9 -9.71 14.26 -9.56
N VAL A 10 -10.37 15.41 -9.72
CA VAL A 10 -10.16 16.59 -8.86
C VAL A 10 -10.53 16.29 -7.41
N HIS A 11 -11.57 15.47 -7.16
CA HIS A 11 -11.95 15.09 -5.80
C HIS A 11 -10.90 14.18 -5.16
N VAL A 12 -10.39 13.18 -5.88
CA VAL A 12 -9.30 12.31 -5.41
C VAL A 12 -8.04 13.12 -5.11
N GLU A 13 -7.67 14.03 -6.01
CA GLU A 13 -6.53 14.93 -5.81
C GLU A 13 -6.72 15.80 -4.56
N SER A 14 -7.91 16.39 -4.35
CA SER A 14 -8.21 17.17 -3.16
C SER A 14 -8.06 16.36 -1.88
N VAL A 15 -8.53 15.12 -1.86
CA VAL A 15 -8.38 14.21 -0.70
C VAL A 15 -6.91 13.92 -0.41
N LEU A 16 -6.12 13.58 -1.44
CA LEU A 16 -4.70 13.32 -1.28
C LEU A 16 -3.93 14.57 -0.83
N ASN A 17 -4.30 15.76 -1.31
CA ASN A 17 -3.68 17.02 -0.92
C ASN A 17 -3.97 17.44 0.54
N HIS A 18 -4.91 16.78 1.23
CA HIS A 18 -5.08 16.97 2.67
C HIS A 18 -4.04 16.21 3.52
N VAL A 19 -3.28 15.29 2.93
CA VAL A 19 -2.18 14.60 3.61
C VAL A 19 -0.98 15.55 3.68
N PRO A 20 -0.59 16.04 4.88
CA PRO A 20 0.40 17.11 5.00
C PRO A 20 1.83 16.65 4.70
N GLN A 21 2.12 15.36 4.90
CA GLN A 21 3.44 14.78 4.67
C GLN A 21 3.55 14.25 3.24
N PRO A 22 4.41 14.84 2.39
CA PRO A 22 4.50 14.48 0.99
C PRO A 22 4.97 13.03 0.76
N GLU A 23 5.86 12.52 1.60
CA GLU A 23 6.39 11.15 1.51
C GLU A 23 5.30 10.12 1.83
N TYR A 24 4.49 10.37 2.86
CA TYR A 24 3.34 9.51 3.18
C TYR A 24 2.29 9.54 2.08
N ARG A 25 2.00 10.74 1.55
CA ARG A 25 1.09 10.91 0.42
C ARG A 25 1.57 10.13 -0.81
N GLN A 26 2.87 10.10 -1.08
CA GLN A 26 3.45 9.32 -2.18
C GLN A 26 3.19 7.82 -2.01
N LEU A 27 3.37 7.26 -0.82
CA LEU A 27 3.05 5.86 -0.54
C LEU A 27 1.57 5.54 -0.75
N LEU A 28 0.67 6.45 -0.38
CA LEU A 28 -0.77 6.29 -0.64
C LEU A 28 -1.07 6.28 -2.15
N VAL A 29 -0.43 7.16 -2.93
CA VAL A 29 -0.57 7.19 -4.39
C VAL A 29 -0.09 5.87 -5.01
N GLU A 30 1.06 5.36 -4.56
CA GLU A 30 1.61 4.09 -5.03
C GLU A 30 0.73 2.90 -4.64
N ALA A 31 0.16 2.89 -3.43
CA ALA A 31 -0.79 1.86 -3.01
C ALA A 31 -2.06 1.85 -3.89
N ILE A 32 -2.60 3.05 -4.19
CA ILE A 32 -3.76 3.20 -5.10
C ILE A 32 -3.40 2.73 -6.51
N LEU A 33 -2.18 3.00 -6.99
CA LEU A 33 -1.71 2.52 -8.29
C LEU A 33 -1.71 0.97 -8.34
N VAL A 34 -1.16 0.31 -7.32
CA VAL A 34 -1.17 -1.16 -7.23
C VAL A 34 -2.60 -1.71 -7.21
N LEU A 35 -3.50 -1.12 -6.41
CA LEU A 35 -4.91 -1.51 -6.37
C LEU A 35 -5.61 -1.34 -7.72
N THR A 36 -5.30 -0.26 -8.45
CA THR A 36 -5.85 0.01 -9.78
C THR A 36 -5.40 -1.05 -10.77
N LEU A 37 -4.12 -1.43 -10.75
CA LEU A 37 -3.60 -2.51 -11.60
C LEU A 37 -4.28 -3.85 -11.31
N LEU A 38 -4.62 -4.14 -10.05
CA LEU A 38 -5.39 -5.35 -9.71
C LEU A 38 -6.83 -5.30 -10.19
N SER A 39 -7.45 -4.11 -10.27
CA SER A 39 -8.82 -3.98 -10.79
C SER A 39 -8.94 -4.29 -12.29
N GLU A 40 -7.81 -4.29 -13.02
CA GLU A 40 -7.75 -4.73 -14.42
C GLU A 40 -7.74 -6.27 -14.54
N ILE A 41 -7.48 -6.98 -13.44
CA ILE A 41 -7.65 -8.43 -13.36
C ILE A 41 -9.14 -8.68 -13.13
N ASP A 42 -9.73 -9.64 -13.84
CA ASP A 42 -11.17 -9.91 -13.89
C ASP A 42 -11.73 -10.45 -12.55
N VAL A 43 -11.74 -9.60 -11.52
CA VAL A 43 -12.27 -9.88 -10.18
C VAL A 43 -13.65 -9.22 -10.09
N ASN A 44 -14.71 -10.04 -10.04
CA ASN A 44 -16.11 -9.58 -10.05
C ASN A 44 -16.43 -8.53 -8.97
N SER A 45 -15.73 -8.59 -7.83
CA SER A 45 -15.71 -7.53 -6.82
C SER A 45 -14.58 -7.81 -5.83
N ILE A 46 -13.83 -6.77 -5.46
CA ILE A 46 -12.87 -6.85 -4.34
C ILE A 46 -13.61 -6.80 -2.99
N GLY A 47 -14.86 -6.30 -2.97
CA GLY A 47 -15.71 -6.24 -1.78
C GLY A 47 -15.28 -5.17 -0.77
N GLY A 48 -16.26 -4.49 -0.16
CA GLY A 48 -16.05 -3.64 1.02
C GLY A 48 -15.31 -2.31 0.79
N ILE A 49 -14.92 -1.70 1.90
CA ILE A 49 -14.14 -0.47 1.95
C ILE A 49 -12.66 -0.86 2.05
N ILE A 50 -11.84 -0.39 1.10
CA ILE A 50 -10.39 -0.63 1.11
C ILE A 50 -9.71 0.48 1.91
N HIS A 51 -9.05 0.11 3.00
CA HIS A 51 -8.28 1.04 3.83
C HIS A 51 -6.85 1.14 3.30
N VAL A 52 -6.60 2.11 2.39
CA VAL A 52 -5.28 2.32 1.76
C VAL A 52 -4.18 2.58 2.78
N ASP A 53 -4.49 3.37 3.81
CA ASP A 53 -3.61 3.64 4.96
C ASP A 53 -3.09 2.33 5.61
N ARG A 54 -4.00 1.38 5.84
CA ARG A 54 -3.65 0.08 6.42
C ARG A 54 -2.70 -0.73 5.53
N ILE A 55 -2.88 -0.65 4.20
CA ILE A 55 -2.01 -1.32 3.23
C ILE A 55 -0.59 -0.74 3.30
N VAL A 56 -0.44 0.58 3.40
CA VAL A 56 0.87 1.24 3.54
C VAL A 56 1.56 0.78 4.82
N HIS A 57 0.83 0.68 5.93
CA HIS A 57 1.36 0.16 7.18
C HIS A 57 1.80 -1.31 7.09
N ILE A 58 1.02 -2.17 6.44
CA ILE A 58 1.41 -3.57 6.21
C ILE A 58 2.70 -3.64 5.36
N ALA A 59 2.82 -2.79 4.33
CA ALA A 59 4.01 -2.72 3.51
C ALA A 59 5.25 -2.28 4.32
N ASN A 60 5.08 -1.28 5.19
CA ASN A 60 6.12 -0.84 6.12
C ASN A 60 6.54 -1.96 7.09
N ASP A 61 5.58 -2.72 7.63
CA ASP A 61 5.88 -3.85 8.52
C ASP A 61 6.69 -4.94 7.80
N LEU A 62 6.32 -5.26 6.55
CA LEU A 62 7.07 -6.21 5.71
C LEU A 62 8.49 -5.70 5.43
N PHE A 63 8.64 -4.41 5.13
CA PHE A 63 9.96 -3.78 4.95
C PHE A 63 10.80 -3.90 6.22
N LEU A 64 10.25 -3.52 7.38
CA LEU A 64 10.94 -3.60 8.66
C LEU A 64 11.36 -5.02 9.01
N GLN A 65 10.50 -6.01 8.77
CA GLN A 65 10.82 -7.42 8.99
C GLN A 65 11.98 -7.89 8.11
N GLU A 66 11.96 -7.52 6.83
CA GLU A 66 13.02 -7.87 5.87
C GLU A 66 14.35 -7.21 6.27
N GLN A 67 14.35 -5.91 6.61
CA GLN A 67 15.57 -5.21 7.07
C GLN A 67 16.16 -5.80 8.36
N LYS A 68 15.31 -6.18 9.33
CA LYS A 68 15.76 -6.85 10.56
C LYS A 68 16.40 -8.20 10.27
N SER A 69 15.86 -8.96 9.32
CA SER A 69 16.42 -10.26 8.92
C SER A 69 17.79 -10.13 8.24
N LEU A 70 18.07 -8.98 7.61
CA LEU A 70 19.36 -8.64 7.01
C LEU A 70 20.35 -8.02 8.01
N ALA A 71 20.05 -8.10 9.31
CA ALA A 71 20.87 -7.58 10.41
C ALA A 71 21.07 -6.06 10.43
N ALA A 72 20.10 -5.28 9.91
CA ALA A 72 20.05 -3.86 10.22
C ALA A 72 19.94 -3.67 11.75
N ALA A 73 20.87 -2.93 12.35
CA ALA A 73 20.82 -2.68 13.80
C ALA A 73 19.57 -1.85 14.15
N ASP A 74 18.95 -2.13 15.31
CA ASP A 74 17.66 -1.53 15.69
C ASP A 74 17.62 0.01 15.67
N GLY A 75 18.78 0.68 15.83
CA GLY A 75 18.91 2.13 15.71
C GLY A 75 18.78 2.69 14.29
N PHE A 76 18.76 1.83 13.26
CA PHE A 76 18.60 2.24 11.86
C PHE A 76 17.12 2.28 11.44
N LEU A 77 16.20 1.64 12.16
CA LEU A 77 14.79 1.56 11.75
C LEU A 77 13.92 2.57 12.47
N GLU A 78 14.37 3.83 12.49
CA GLU A 78 13.61 4.93 13.05
C GLU A 78 12.34 5.17 12.22
N GLN A 79 11.24 5.41 12.93
CA GLN A 79 9.92 5.63 12.34
C GLN A 79 9.46 7.05 12.63
N ASP A 80 8.78 7.62 11.64
CA ASP A 80 8.09 8.89 11.78
C ASP A 80 7.02 8.81 12.87
N ALA A 81 7.07 9.73 13.83
CA ALA A 81 6.15 9.71 14.98
C ALA A 81 4.70 10.07 14.61
N GLY A 82 4.49 10.78 13.49
CA GLY A 82 3.17 11.18 13.02
C GLY A 82 2.47 10.09 12.21
N THR A 83 3.22 9.37 11.38
CA THR A 83 2.65 8.35 10.47
C THR A 83 3.01 6.93 10.85
N GLY A 84 4.00 6.69 11.71
CA GLY A 84 4.47 5.35 12.05
C GLY A 84 5.17 4.61 10.91
N ILE A 85 5.66 5.33 9.89
CA ILE A 85 6.39 4.75 8.76
C ILE A 85 7.89 4.92 8.96
N CYS A 86 8.66 3.88 8.63
CA CYS A 86 10.12 3.89 8.69
C CYS A 86 10.69 4.94 7.72
N TYR A 87 11.62 5.78 8.18
CA TYR A 87 12.25 6.79 7.33
C TYR A 87 12.92 6.18 6.09
N PHE A 88 13.63 5.05 6.26
CA PHE A 88 14.21 4.33 5.12
C PHE A 88 13.18 3.75 4.14
N PHE A 89 11.93 3.56 4.55
CA PHE A 89 10.90 3.13 3.62
C PHE A 89 10.48 4.30 2.71
N TYR A 90 10.38 5.52 3.25
CA TYR A 90 10.19 6.74 2.44
C TYR A 90 11.31 6.96 1.43
N ASP A 91 12.56 6.71 1.84
CA ASP A 91 13.74 6.91 1.00
C ASP A 91 14.00 5.75 0.02
N SER A 92 13.24 4.65 0.11
CA SER A 92 13.41 3.52 -0.79
C SER A 92 12.90 3.85 -2.19
N ALA A 93 13.63 3.40 -3.22
CA ALA A 93 13.20 3.60 -4.59
C ALA A 93 11.83 2.93 -4.84
N PRO A 94 10.98 3.43 -5.75
CA PRO A 94 9.73 2.76 -6.06
C PRO A 94 9.93 1.35 -6.60
N SER A 95 11.01 1.13 -7.35
CA SER A 95 11.35 -0.13 -8.00
C SER A 95 12.54 -0.84 -7.35
N GLY A 96 12.75 -2.10 -7.75
CA GLY A 96 13.81 -2.96 -7.21
C GLY A 96 13.32 -3.87 -6.09
N ALA A 97 14.15 -4.84 -5.71
CA ALA A 97 13.76 -5.91 -4.78
C ALA A 97 13.32 -5.39 -3.39
N TYR A 98 13.89 -4.25 -2.97
CA TYR A 98 13.58 -3.59 -1.69
C TYR A 98 12.86 -2.25 -1.88
N GLY A 99 12.24 -2.04 -3.05
CA GLY A 99 11.52 -0.80 -3.35
C GLY A 99 10.09 -0.78 -2.81
N THR A 100 9.53 0.40 -2.63
CA THR A 100 8.18 0.60 -2.06
C THR A 100 7.11 -0.22 -2.79
N MET A 101 7.12 -0.23 -4.13
CA MET A 101 6.13 -0.95 -4.94
C MET A 101 6.15 -2.46 -4.70
N THR A 102 7.31 -3.04 -4.39
CA THR A 102 7.42 -4.47 -4.08
C THR A 102 6.70 -4.80 -2.78
N TYR A 103 6.91 -4.01 -1.73
CA TYR A 103 6.24 -4.22 -0.44
C TYR A 103 4.76 -3.87 -0.51
N LEU A 104 4.39 -2.81 -1.21
CA LEU A 104 2.99 -2.45 -1.46
C LEU A 104 2.27 -3.55 -2.23
N THR A 105 2.89 -4.15 -3.25
CA THR A 105 2.32 -5.29 -3.97
C THR A 105 2.09 -6.49 -3.04
N LYS A 106 3.09 -6.86 -2.22
CA LYS A 106 2.95 -7.93 -1.21
C LYS A 106 1.83 -7.61 -0.20
N ALA A 107 1.76 -6.37 0.27
CA ALA A 107 0.78 -5.91 1.25
C ALA A 107 -0.64 -5.94 0.68
N VAL A 108 -0.85 -5.44 -0.54
CA VAL A 108 -2.15 -5.49 -1.21
C VAL A 108 -2.59 -6.94 -1.41
N ALA A 109 -1.72 -7.82 -1.91
CA ALA A 109 -2.05 -9.24 -2.09
C ALA A 109 -2.46 -9.91 -0.76
N SER A 110 -1.76 -9.60 0.32
CA SER A 110 -2.06 -10.13 1.66
C SER A 110 -3.36 -9.55 2.22
N TYR A 111 -3.58 -8.24 2.06
CA TYR A 111 -4.78 -7.54 2.52
C TYR A 111 -6.03 -8.06 1.81
N LEU A 112 -5.96 -8.24 0.50
CA LEU A 112 -7.09 -8.73 -0.30
C LEU A 112 -7.40 -10.21 -0.08
N HIS A 113 -6.42 -11.02 0.34
CA HIS A 113 -6.66 -12.42 0.67
C HIS A 113 -7.71 -12.60 1.78
N GLU A 114 -7.83 -11.65 2.71
CA GLU A 114 -8.85 -11.67 3.76
C GLU A 114 -10.29 -11.47 3.24
N PHE A 115 -10.44 -10.87 2.05
CA PHE A 115 -11.75 -10.57 1.45
C PHE A 115 -12.17 -11.59 0.39
N LEU A 116 -11.24 -12.40 -0.12
CA LEU A 116 -11.58 -13.46 -1.05
C LEU A 116 -12.31 -14.58 -0.29
N PRO A 117 -13.39 -15.15 -0.85
CA PRO A 117 -14.01 -16.31 -0.25
C PRO A 117 -12.94 -17.38 -0.13
N SER A 118 -12.63 -17.80 1.11
CA SER A 118 -11.76 -18.93 1.35
C SER A 118 -12.30 -20.07 0.51
N THR A 119 -11.56 -20.52 -0.50
CA THR A 119 -11.78 -21.80 -1.19
C THR A 119 -11.46 -22.92 -0.20
N GLY A 120 -12.21 -22.96 0.89
CA GLY A 120 -12.32 -24.08 1.79
C GLY A 120 -13.04 -25.18 1.01
N CYS A 121 -12.25 -25.96 0.28
CA CYS A 121 -12.70 -27.27 -0.14
C CYS A 121 -12.85 -28.09 1.15
N LEU A 122 -14.07 -28.12 1.70
CA LEU A 122 -14.48 -29.15 2.65
C LEU A 122 -14.49 -30.47 1.88
N MET A 123 -13.33 -31.13 1.85
CA MET A 123 -13.25 -32.56 1.56
C MET A 123 -13.89 -33.27 2.75
N GLN A 124 -15.17 -33.63 2.59
CA GLN A 124 -15.92 -34.48 3.50
C GLN A 124 -15.81 -35.94 3.05
#